data_AF-G3JBJ4-F1
#
_entry.id   AF-G3JBJ4-F1
#
_cell.length_a   1.000
_cell.length_b   1.000
_cell.length_c   1.000
_cell.angle_alpha   90.00
_cell.angle_beta   90.00
_cell.angle_gamma   90.00
#
_symmetry.space_group_name_H-M   'P 1'
#
loop_
_entity.id
_entity.type
_entity.pdbx_description
1 polymer ?
#
loop_
_entity_poly.entity_id
_entity_poly.type
_entity_poly.pdbx_seq_one_letter_code
_entity_poly.pdbx_strand_id
1 'polypeptide(L)'
;MISKTISYRTSSEDDDCLVTVRYIGAIFYLRWSPSDLALVPDLLSNYLAQLEQLKDDDVYADYSGLVLPFKPLMDQLAPTGRQVPFTLYEYLYPQWFQLKATAAKDCQTILPVQLKGEDPFCRLGIPTSSFQLDKLDLNNWVPRWFSSHDIELPADAKEHPLLQSPSRVIERQSQTECFFKGLGPGHKGTIDELVAFRAIDEATKRGALAPDARICRLYGLIIDTLGPRAPDQRIVGMLLNYIEPKRHGILGTLHYIAYDEQNHKHFHSWADDLSDTLGQLYQAGCVWGDAKPENVLVDKDNKV
;
A
#
# COMPACT_ATOMS: atom_id res chain seq x y z
N MET A 1 -10.82 -2.26 18.87
CA MET A 1 -9.57 -2.97 18.50
C MET A 1 -8.73 -1.96 17.74
N ILE A 2 -7.52 -1.62 18.19
CA ILE A 2 -6.70 -0.53 17.61
C ILE A 2 -5.53 -1.15 16.83
N SER A 3 -5.85 -2.05 15.89
CA SER A 3 -4.86 -2.75 15.08
C SER A 3 -5.52 -3.27 13.82
N LYS A 4 -4.73 -3.42 12.76
CA LYS A 4 -5.17 -3.97 11.48
C LYS A 4 -4.15 -5.00 11.00
N THR A 5 -4.58 -6.23 10.74
CA THR A 5 -3.74 -7.22 10.06
C THR A 5 -3.50 -6.76 8.63
N ILE A 6 -2.23 -6.68 8.21
CA ILE A 6 -1.84 -6.21 6.87
C ILE A 6 -1.74 -7.38 5.91
N SER A 7 -1.06 -8.43 6.35
CA SER A 7 -0.75 -9.61 5.54
C SER A 7 -0.28 -10.75 6.43
N TYR A 8 -0.23 -11.93 5.83
CA TYR A 8 0.42 -13.10 6.41
C TYR A 8 1.25 -13.79 5.33
N ARG A 9 2.19 -14.61 5.76
CA ARG A 9 2.96 -15.52 4.91
C ARG A 9 3.09 -16.85 5.61
N THR A 10 2.81 -17.92 4.88
CA THR A 10 3.03 -19.30 5.30
C THR A 10 4.16 -19.88 4.47
N SER A 11 4.94 -20.78 5.06
CA SER A 11 5.94 -21.52 4.31
C SER A 11 5.29 -22.65 3.50
N SER A 12 5.88 -22.96 2.34
CA SER A 12 5.55 -24.15 1.55
C SER A 12 6.40 -25.36 1.92
N GLU A 13 7.50 -25.14 2.66
CA GLU A 13 8.47 -26.19 3.02
C GLU A 13 8.29 -26.67 4.46
N ASP A 14 7.73 -25.81 5.30
CA ASP A 14 7.43 -26.09 6.70
C ASP A 14 6.06 -25.49 7.08
N ASP A 15 5.71 -25.63 8.36
CA ASP A 15 4.48 -25.10 8.92
C ASP A 15 4.72 -23.81 9.70
N ASP A 16 5.75 -23.03 9.38
CA ASP A 16 5.95 -21.71 9.96
C ASP A 16 5.01 -20.68 9.32
N CYS A 17 4.60 -19.71 10.15
CA CYS A 17 3.76 -18.60 9.73
C CYS A 17 4.26 -17.27 10.28
N LEU A 18 4.22 -16.24 9.44
CA LEU A 18 4.45 -14.86 9.82
C LEU A 18 3.20 -14.03 9.57
N VAL A 19 2.60 -13.50 10.64
CA VAL A 19 1.50 -12.54 10.56
C VAL A 19 2.06 -11.13 10.76
N THR A 20 1.72 -10.21 9.85
CA THR A 20 2.13 -8.80 9.93
C THR A 20 0.95 -7.94 10.37
N VAL A 21 1.07 -7.31 11.54
CA VAL A 21 0.02 -6.49 12.13
C VAL A 21 0.46 -5.03 12.18
N ARG A 22 -0.35 -4.13 11.60
CA ARG A 22 -0.21 -2.69 11.80
C ARG A 22 -0.90 -2.30 13.09
N TYR A 23 -0.17 -1.59 13.92
CA TYR A 23 -0.66 -0.92 15.11
C TYR A 23 -0.41 0.59 14.94
N ILE A 24 -1.06 1.44 15.74
CA ILE A 24 -0.83 2.89 15.62
C ILE A 24 0.66 3.17 15.87
N GLY A 25 1.34 3.70 14.85
CA GLY A 25 2.77 4.05 14.91
C GLY A 25 3.73 2.87 14.93
N ALA A 26 3.24 1.62 14.81
CA ALA A 26 4.10 0.43 14.86
C ALA A 26 3.66 -0.70 13.91
N ILE A 27 4.60 -1.57 13.55
CA ILE A 27 4.36 -2.85 12.89
C ILE A 27 4.86 -3.98 13.79
N PHE A 28 4.05 -5.02 13.96
CA PHE A 28 4.41 -6.22 14.67
C PHE A 28 4.51 -7.39 13.70
N TYR A 29 5.64 -8.08 13.72
CA TYR A 29 5.87 -9.32 12.99
C TYR A 29 5.72 -10.48 13.97
N LEU A 30 4.59 -11.18 13.88
CA LEU A 30 4.24 -12.29 14.76
C LEU A 30 4.68 -13.60 14.12
N ARG A 31 5.70 -14.22 14.69
CA ARG A 31 6.25 -15.50 14.24
C ARG A 31 5.63 -16.65 14.99
N TRP A 32 5.16 -17.63 14.22
CA TRP A 32 4.66 -18.90 14.70
C TRP A 32 5.49 -20.02 14.08
N SER A 33 5.85 -21.02 14.89
CA SER A 33 6.53 -22.23 14.45
C SER A 33 6.02 -23.43 15.24
N PRO A 34 5.77 -24.59 14.60
CA PRO A 34 5.41 -25.83 15.29
C PRO A 34 6.47 -26.25 16.31
N SER A 35 7.74 -26.00 16.00
CA SER A 35 8.88 -26.36 16.85
C SER A 35 8.81 -25.71 18.23
N ASP A 36 8.29 -24.49 18.31
CA ASP A 36 8.13 -23.74 19.56
C ASP A 36 6.93 -24.21 20.40
N LEU A 37 6.08 -25.08 19.84
CA LEU A 37 4.88 -25.64 20.47
C LEU A 37 4.94 -27.18 20.60
N ALA A 38 6.02 -27.83 20.16
CA ALA A 38 6.12 -29.28 20.04
C ALA A 38 5.89 -30.05 21.35
N LEU A 39 6.14 -29.42 22.50
CA LEU A 39 5.94 -30.01 23.83
C LEU A 39 4.52 -29.82 24.39
N VAL A 40 3.65 -29.11 23.66
CA VAL A 40 2.28 -28.78 24.09
C VAL A 40 1.29 -29.13 22.98
N PRO A 41 0.84 -30.41 22.91
CA PRO A 41 0.07 -30.93 21.78
C PRO A 41 -1.22 -30.16 21.46
N ASP A 42 -1.95 -29.70 22.48
CA ASP A 42 -3.21 -28.98 22.29
C ASP A 42 -2.99 -27.62 21.61
N LEU A 43 -1.95 -26.87 22.05
CA LEU A 43 -1.59 -25.59 21.44
C LEU A 43 -1.07 -25.77 20.02
N LEU A 44 -0.27 -26.81 19.80
CA LEU A 44 0.21 -27.17 18.46
C LEU A 44 -0.94 -27.51 17.52
N SER A 45 -1.89 -28.36 17.96
CA SER A 45 -3.05 -28.73 17.17
C SER A 45 -3.94 -27.53 16.83
N ASN A 46 -4.15 -26.63 17.79
CA ASN A 46 -4.92 -25.40 17.56
C ASN A 46 -4.23 -24.46 16.58
N TYR A 47 -2.89 -24.37 16.64
CA TYR A 47 -2.11 -23.60 15.68
C TYR A 47 -2.20 -24.19 14.27
N LEU A 48 -1.99 -25.50 14.12
CA LEU A 48 -2.05 -26.16 12.80
C LEU A 48 -3.44 -26.04 12.17
N ALA A 49 -4.52 -26.15 12.95
CA ALA A 49 -5.88 -25.94 12.45
C ALA A 49 -6.11 -24.51 11.92
N GLN A 50 -5.54 -23.49 12.58
CA GLN A 50 -5.60 -22.11 12.08
C GLN A 50 -4.69 -21.92 10.85
N LEU A 51 -3.54 -22.59 10.81
CA LEU A 51 -2.63 -22.54 9.67
C LEU A 51 -3.26 -23.16 8.42
N GLU A 52 -3.99 -24.26 8.55
CA GLU A 52 -4.74 -24.87 7.44
C GLU A 52 -5.77 -23.90 6.87
N GLN A 53 -6.52 -23.19 7.73
CA GLN A 53 -7.46 -22.15 7.29
C GLN A 53 -6.77 -20.99 6.55
N LEU A 54 -5.52 -20.67 6.90
CA LEU A 54 -4.73 -19.65 6.20
C LEU A 54 -4.15 -20.13 4.86
N LYS A 55 -3.93 -21.44 4.72
CA LYS A 55 -3.45 -22.03 3.47
C LYS A 55 -4.59 -22.25 2.45
N ASP A 56 -5.84 -22.14 2.91
CA ASP A 56 -7.03 -22.24 2.07
C ASP A 56 -7.40 -20.86 1.47
N ASP A 57 -7.04 -20.67 0.20
CA ASP A 57 -7.26 -19.41 -0.54
C ASP A 57 -8.77 -19.09 -0.77
N ASP A 58 -9.66 -20.08 -0.60
CA ASP A 58 -11.11 -19.94 -0.84
C ASP A 58 -11.90 -19.45 0.40
N VAL A 59 -11.25 -19.39 1.57
CA VAL A 59 -11.89 -19.02 2.84
C VAL A 59 -11.40 -17.66 3.32
N TYR A 60 -12.33 -16.82 3.79
CA TYR A 60 -11.96 -15.58 4.49
C TYR A 60 -11.33 -15.95 5.85
N ALA A 61 -10.02 -16.10 5.87
CA ALA A 61 -9.31 -16.61 7.04
C ALA A 61 -9.46 -15.66 8.25
N ASP A 62 -9.83 -16.21 9.40
CA ASP A 62 -9.86 -15.47 10.66
C ASP A 62 -8.48 -15.51 11.33
N TYR A 63 -7.83 -14.35 11.39
CA TYR A 63 -6.51 -14.19 12.02
C TYR A 63 -6.58 -13.97 13.54
N SER A 64 -7.79 -13.90 14.11
CA SER A 64 -7.98 -13.50 15.50
C SER A 64 -7.19 -14.39 16.46
N GLY A 65 -7.23 -15.71 16.27
CA GLY A 65 -6.52 -16.67 17.12
C GLY A 65 -4.98 -16.52 17.08
N LEU A 66 -4.42 -16.07 15.97
CA LEU A 66 -2.98 -15.84 15.83
C LEU A 66 -2.51 -14.47 16.34
N VAL A 67 -3.41 -13.50 16.45
CA VAL A 67 -3.10 -12.14 16.87
C VAL A 67 -3.41 -11.91 18.35
N LEU A 68 -4.54 -12.43 18.84
CA LEU A 68 -5.04 -12.18 20.19
C LEU A 68 -4.03 -12.49 21.32
N PRO A 69 -3.24 -13.58 21.27
CA PRO A 69 -2.26 -13.85 22.32
C PRO A 69 -1.19 -12.77 22.46
N PHE A 70 -0.86 -12.07 21.37
CA PHE A 70 0.17 -11.03 21.34
C PHE A 70 -0.34 -9.67 21.82
N LYS A 71 -1.66 -9.48 21.88
CA LYS A 71 -2.26 -8.17 22.11
C LYS A 71 -1.74 -7.46 23.37
N PRO A 72 -1.63 -8.11 24.56
CA PRO A 72 -1.15 -7.42 25.76
C PRO A 72 0.27 -6.87 25.60
N LEU A 73 1.17 -7.64 24.96
CA LEU A 73 2.55 -7.21 24.72
C LEU A 73 2.61 -6.12 23.63
N MET A 74 1.78 -6.22 22.60
CA MET A 74 1.67 -5.17 21.57
C MET A 74 1.20 -3.85 22.17
N ASP A 75 0.17 -3.87 23.02
CA ASP A 75 -0.35 -2.67 23.69
C ASP A 75 0.72 -2.03 24.59
N GLN A 76 1.58 -2.85 25.23
CA GLN A 76 2.71 -2.37 26.05
C GLN A 76 3.83 -1.75 25.22
N LEU A 77 4.15 -2.33 24.06
CA LEU A 77 5.27 -1.90 23.20
C LEU A 77 4.89 -0.77 22.25
N ALA A 78 3.61 -0.64 21.90
CA ALA A 78 3.13 0.34 20.94
C ALA A 78 3.49 1.77 21.38
N PRO A 79 3.98 2.62 20.47
CA PRO A 79 4.28 4.01 20.77
C PRO A 79 3.03 4.74 21.27
N THR A 80 3.14 5.41 22.41
CA THR A 80 2.07 6.24 22.97
C THR A 80 2.32 7.71 22.65
N GLY A 81 1.28 8.42 22.18
CA GLY A 81 1.22 9.88 22.21
C GLY A 81 1.98 10.63 21.10
N ARG A 82 1.39 10.70 19.90
CA ARG A 82 1.77 11.71 18.90
C ARG A 82 0.54 12.52 18.49
N GLN A 83 0.69 13.85 18.44
CA GLN A 83 -0.37 14.77 18.04
C GLN A 83 -0.39 14.96 16.52
N VAL A 84 -1.60 15.16 16.00
CA VAL A 84 -1.96 15.50 14.62
C VAL A 84 -1.26 16.82 14.20
N PRO A 85 -0.88 17.00 12.92
CA PRO A 85 -1.13 16.15 11.76
C PRO A 85 -0.16 14.97 11.63
N PHE A 86 -0.70 13.81 11.22
CA PHE A 86 0.11 12.69 10.78
C PHE A 86 0.56 12.93 9.35
N THR A 87 1.81 12.59 9.05
CA THR A 87 2.38 12.65 7.71
C THR A 87 2.53 11.24 7.15
N LEU A 88 2.77 11.19 5.84
CA LEU A 88 3.08 9.95 5.16
C LEU A 88 4.36 9.30 5.73
N TYR A 89 5.29 10.10 6.26
CA TYR A 89 6.49 9.58 6.93
C TYR A 89 6.14 8.67 8.12
N GLU A 90 5.21 9.06 9.00
CA GLU A 90 4.79 8.19 10.12
C GLU A 90 4.12 6.89 9.64
N TYR A 91 3.49 6.90 8.47
CA TYR A 91 2.92 5.69 7.88
C TYR A 91 3.98 4.76 7.29
N LEU A 92 4.95 5.32 6.57
CA LEU A 92 6.00 4.58 5.85
C LEU A 92 7.08 4.05 6.80
N TYR A 93 7.43 4.79 7.85
CA TYR A 93 8.48 4.44 8.80
C TYR A 93 7.95 4.27 10.23
N PRO A 94 7.01 3.34 10.45
CA PRO A 94 6.57 3.02 11.80
C PRO A 94 7.71 2.35 12.58
N GLN A 95 7.62 2.38 13.91
CA GLN A 95 8.46 1.48 14.71
C GLN A 95 8.10 0.03 14.39
N TRP A 96 9.01 -0.90 14.61
CA TRP A 96 8.72 -2.30 14.35
C TRP A 96 9.22 -3.19 15.47
N PHE A 97 8.53 -4.31 15.66
CA PHE A 97 8.83 -5.29 16.68
C PHE A 97 8.66 -6.69 16.11
N GLN A 98 9.58 -7.58 16.47
CA GLN A 98 9.44 -9.01 16.18
C GLN A 98 9.02 -9.73 17.45
N LEU A 99 7.89 -10.45 17.37
CA LEU A 99 7.36 -11.25 18.46
C LEU A 99 7.28 -12.70 18.01
N LYS A 100 7.52 -13.64 18.92
CA LYS A 100 7.43 -15.08 18.66
C LYS A 100 6.46 -15.74 19.62
N ALA A 101 5.61 -16.63 19.11
CA ALA A 101 4.75 -17.47 19.94
C ALA A 101 5.59 -18.57 20.60
N THR A 102 5.45 -18.72 21.92
CA THR A 102 6.03 -19.84 22.67
C THR A 102 4.99 -20.38 23.65
N ALA A 103 5.14 -21.61 24.14
CA ALA A 103 4.28 -22.11 25.19
C ALA A 103 4.62 -21.49 26.56
N ALA A 104 3.59 -21.05 27.30
CA ALA A 104 3.75 -20.64 28.68
C ALA A 104 4.05 -21.85 29.60
N LYS A 105 4.50 -21.57 30.83
CA LYS A 105 4.79 -22.62 31.84
C LYS A 105 3.57 -23.45 32.23
N ASP A 106 2.38 -22.91 32.06
CA ASP A 106 1.12 -23.61 32.31
C ASP A 106 0.77 -24.63 31.21
N CYS A 107 1.50 -24.62 30.09
CA CYS A 107 1.24 -25.43 28.89
C CYS A 107 -0.20 -25.31 28.35
N GLN A 108 -0.90 -24.22 28.67
CA GLN A 108 -2.28 -23.96 28.24
C GLN A 108 -2.40 -22.66 27.46
N THR A 109 -1.44 -21.75 27.62
CA THR A 109 -1.48 -20.44 26.98
C THR A 109 -0.24 -20.17 26.13
N ILE A 110 -0.43 -19.34 25.10
CA ILE A 110 0.67 -18.81 24.30
C ILE A 110 1.30 -17.65 25.07
N LEU A 111 2.62 -17.71 25.22
CA LEU A 111 3.46 -16.65 25.74
C LEU A 111 4.21 -15.96 24.58
N PRO A 112 3.82 -14.73 24.22
CA PRO A 112 4.59 -13.90 23.29
C PRO A 112 5.96 -13.53 23.86
N VAL A 113 7.01 -13.72 23.07
CA VAL A 113 8.37 -13.28 23.41
C VAL A 113 8.88 -12.30 22.37
N GLN A 114 9.39 -11.15 22.82
CA GLN A 114 10.03 -10.18 21.93
C GLN A 114 11.42 -10.68 21.52
N LEU A 115 11.66 -10.71 20.21
CA LEU A 115 12.96 -11.02 19.64
C LEU A 115 13.76 -9.73 19.43
N LYS A 116 15.08 -9.81 19.62
CA LYS A 116 16.03 -8.79 19.16
C LYS A 116 16.59 -9.22 17.81
N GLY A 117 16.68 -8.31 16.87
CA GLY A 117 17.18 -8.59 15.52
C GLY A 117 17.14 -7.34 14.67
N GLU A 118 17.36 -7.51 13.37
CA GLU A 118 17.17 -6.48 12.35
C GLU A 118 15.76 -6.53 11.77
N ASP A 119 15.29 -5.43 11.19
CA ASP A 119 13.99 -5.37 10.52
C ASP A 119 13.97 -6.37 9.35
N PRO A 120 13.06 -7.36 9.34
CA PRO A 120 13.06 -8.38 8.30
C PRO A 120 12.59 -7.83 6.93
N PHE A 121 11.98 -6.65 6.87
CA PHE A 121 11.46 -6.06 5.63
C PHE A 121 12.16 -4.75 5.27
N CYS A 122 13.37 -4.59 5.78
CA CYS A 122 14.11 -3.33 5.74
C CYS A 122 14.24 -2.77 4.32
N ARG A 123 13.86 -1.49 4.21
CA ARG A 123 14.08 -0.53 3.11
C ARG A 123 13.00 -0.49 2.03
N LEU A 124 12.05 0.42 2.26
CA LEU A 124 11.07 0.84 1.25
C LEU A 124 11.74 1.53 0.06
N GLY A 125 11.09 1.43 -1.09
CA GLY A 125 11.48 2.18 -2.27
C GLY A 125 12.72 1.68 -3.00
N ILE A 126 13.07 2.40 -4.06
CA ILE A 126 14.17 2.09 -4.97
C ILE A 126 15.30 3.10 -4.73
N PRO A 127 16.57 2.66 -4.54
CA PRO A 127 17.70 3.58 -4.45
C PRO A 127 17.78 4.45 -5.69
N THR A 128 17.98 5.75 -5.51
CA THR A 128 18.15 6.70 -6.62
C THR A 128 19.35 6.36 -7.51
N SER A 129 20.38 5.73 -6.95
CA SER A 129 21.55 5.19 -7.66
C SER A 129 21.29 3.88 -8.42
N SER A 130 20.04 3.42 -8.50
CA SER A 130 19.68 2.25 -9.29
C SER A 130 19.87 2.53 -10.78
N PHE A 131 20.67 1.69 -11.45
CA PHE A 131 20.92 1.77 -12.90
C PHE A 131 19.65 1.82 -13.75
N GLN A 132 18.53 1.24 -13.28
CA GLN A 132 17.25 1.31 -13.99
C GLN A 132 16.65 2.72 -13.94
N LEU A 133 16.81 3.46 -12.84
CA LEU A 133 16.33 4.83 -12.69
C LEU A 133 17.23 5.83 -13.40
N ASP A 134 18.56 5.58 -13.43
CA ASP A 134 19.51 6.43 -14.15
C ASP A 134 19.12 6.61 -15.63
N LYS A 135 18.59 5.55 -16.26
CA LYS A 135 18.12 5.59 -17.66
C LYS A 135 16.87 6.44 -17.86
N LEU A 136 16.07 6.65 -16.82
CA LEU A 136 14.83 7.42 -16.92
C LEU A 136 15.05 8.91 -16.88
N ASP A 137 16.24 9.38 -16.47
CA ASP A 137 16.60 10.79 -16.44
C ASP A 137 15.56 11.64 -15.70
N LEU A 138 15.21 11.19 -14.49
CA LEU A 138 14.08 11.68 -13.71
C LEU A 138 14.10 13.20 -13.52
N ASN A 139 15.29 13.80 -13.39
CA ASN A 139 15.45 15.23 -13.16
C ASN A 139 14.94 16.11 -14.33
N ASN A 140 14.80 15.55 -15.54
CA ASN A 140 14.41 16.32 -16.72
C ASN A 140 12.90 16.35 -16.99
N TRP A 141 12.13 15.43 -16.41
CA TRP A 141 10.70 15.31 -16.70
C TRP A 141 9.81 15.17 -15.46
N VAL A 142 10.35 14.71 -14.31
CA VAL A 142 9.56 14.63 -13.08
C VAL A 142 9.18 16.04 -12.65
N PRO A 143 7.88 16.34 -12.45
CA PRO A 143 7.45 17.71 -12.18
C PRO A 143 8.01 18.25 -10.86
N ARG A 144 7.96 17.43 -9.79
CA ARG A 144 8.29 17.82 -8.42
C ARG A 144 8.78 16.65 -7.59
N TRP A 145 9.55 16.98 -6.57
CA TRP A 145 10.09 16.08 -5.57
C TRP A 145 9.59 16.47 -4.18
N PHE A 146 9.17 15.48 -3.41
CA PHE A 146 8.60 15.68 -2.08
C PHE A 146 9.30 14.79 -1.05
N SER A 147 9.47 15.30 0.17
CA SER A 147 9.74 14.44 1.34
C SER A 147 8.42 13.86 1.82
N SER A 148 8.42 12.64 2.37
CA SER A 148 7.21 12.08 2.96
C SER A 148 6.72 12.85 4.21
N HIS A 149 7.55 13.74 4.77
CA HIS A 149 7.17 14.67 5.84
C HIS A 149 6.29 15.83 5.34
N ASP A 150 6.37 16.17 4.05
CA ASP A 150 5.61 17.27 3.44
C ASP A 150 4.20 16.82 3.00
N ILE A 151 3.91 15.54 3.16
CA ILE A 151 2.66 14.91 2.71
C ILE A 151 1.84 14.52 3.94
N GLU A 152 0.68 15.15 4.11
CA GLU A 152 -0.22 14.95 5.23
C GLU A 152 -1.22 13.82 4.94
N LEU A 153 -1.57 13.07 5.99
CA LEU A 153 -2.64 12.09 5.94
C LEU A 153 -3.98 12.77 6.31
N PRO A 154 -5.07 12.49 5.58
CA PRO A 154 -6.37 13.09 5.87
C PRO A 154 -6.86 12.76 7.29
N ALA A 155 -7.43 13.75 7.98
CA ALA A 155 -7.94 13.61 9.34
C ALA A 155 -9.36 13.02 9.42
N ASP A 156 -10.07 12.95 8.30
CA ASP A 156 -11.47 12.52 8.15
C ASP A 156 -11.62 11.00 7.91
N ALA A 157 -10.54 10.24 8.07
CA ALA A 157 -10.58 8.79 7.95
C ALA A 157 -11.49 8.16 9.03
N LYS A 158 -12.34 7.20 8.62
CA LYS A 158 -13.23 6.44 9.54
C LYS A 158 -12.44 5.66 10.60
N GLU A 159 -11.23 5.24 10.26
CA GLU A 159 -10.27 4.62 11.18
C GLU A 159 -9.07 5.56 11.35
N HIS A 160 -8.21 5.26 12.32
CA HIS A 160 -6.99 6.03 12.53
C HIS A 160 -6.14 6.10 11.24
N PRO A 161 -5.66 7.28 10.79
CA PRO A 161 -4.98 7.44 9.50
C PRO A 161 -3.79 6.49 9.28
N LEU A 162 -3.03 6.21 10.36
CA LEU A 162 -1.89 5.28 10.31
C LEU A 162 -2.25 3.79 10.16
N LEU A 163 -3.53 3.42 10.29
CA LEU A 163 -4.01 2.05 10.11
C LEU A 163 -4.56 1.80 8.70
N GLN A 164 -4.80 2.86 7.93
CA GLN A 164 -5.33 2.76 6.58
C GLN A 164 -4.21 2.90 5.55
N SER A 165 -4.35 2.22 4.42
CA SER A 165 -3.46 2.49 3.28
C SER A 165 -3.71 3.94 2.84
N PRO A 166 -2.68 4.80 2.79
CA PRO A 166 -2.86 6.23 2.54
C PRO A 166 -3.02 6.47 1.05
N SER A 167 -4.10 5.97 0.43
CA SER A 167 -4.34 6.16 -1.00
C SER A 167 -4.66 7.62 -1.33
N ARG A 168 -5.32 8.35 -0.43
CA ARG A 168 -5.52 9.81 -0.52
C ARG A 168 -4.60 10.50 0.47
N VAL A 169 -3.85 11.48 0.00
CA VAL A 169 -2.92 12.29 0.79
C VAL A 169 -2.99 13.77 0.38
N ILE A 170 -2.48 14.66 1.22
CA ILE A 170 -2.53 16.11 0.98
C ILE A 170 -1.11 16.65 0.96
N GLU A 171 -0.72 17.35 -0.10
CA GLU A 171 0.55 18.10 -0.11
C GLU A 171 0.39 19.36 0.75
N ARG A 172 1.26 19.53 1.75
CA ARG A 172 1.09 20.51 2.83
C ARG A 172 1.09 21.96 2.35
N GLN A 173 1.91 22.34 1.37
CA GLN A 173 2.09 23.75 1.00
C GLN A 173 0.98 24.27 0.09
N SER A 174 0.63 23.52 -0.95
CA SER A 174 -0.40 23.85 -1.92
C SER A 174 -1.78 23.33 -1.54
N GLN A 175 -1.87 22.52 -0.47
CA GLN A 175 -3.10 21.87 -0.01
C GLN A 175 -3.77 21.04 -1.12
N THR A 176 -2.97 20.50 -2.04
CA THR A 176 -3.48 19.70 -3.15
C THR A 176 -3.63 18.25 -2.74
N GLU A 177 -4.84 17.71 -2.93
CA GLU A 177 -5.08 16.28 -2.77
C GLU A 177 -4.41 15.48 -3.88
N CYS A 178 -3.72 14.42 -3.48
CA CYS A 178 -3.03 13.50 -4.38
C CYS A 178 -3.43 12.06 -4.07
N PHE A 179 -3.36 11.21 -5.09
CA PHE A 179 -3.36 9.77 -4.88
C PHE A 179 -1.93 9.30 -4.63
N PHE A 180 -1.66 8.67 -3.49
CA PHE A 180 -0.35 8.11 -3.21
C PHE A 180 -0.28 6.63 -3.62
N LYS A 181 0.74 6.32 -4.41
CA LYS A 181 1.09 4.95 -4.81
C LYS A 181 2.48 4.62 -4.26
N GLY A 182 2.52 3.82 -3.20
CA GLY A 182 3.77 3.37 -2.58
C GLY A 182 4.54 2.37 -3.44
N LEU A 183 5.87 2.41 -3.37
CA LEU A 183 6.74 1.46 -4.05
C LEU A 183 7.08 0.30 -3.12
N GLY A 184 6.35 -0.80 -3.26
CA GLY A 184 6.56 -2.02 -2.48
C GLY A 184 7.75 -2.87 -2.95
N PRO A 185 8.16 -3.88 -2.16
CA PRO A 185 9.14 -4.88 -2.59
C PRO A 185 8.56 -5.72 -3.74
N GLY A 186 9.13 -5.57 -4.95
CA GLY A 186 8.62 -6.23 -6.16
C GLY A 186 8.69 -5.37 -7.43
N HIS A 187 9.78 -4.64 -7.60
CA HIS A 187 9.97 -3.45 -8.45
C HIS A 187 9.70 -3.54 -9.96
N LYS A 188 9.28 -4.69 -10.51
CA LYS A 188 9.15 -4.84 -11.97
C LYS A 188 8.10 -3.89 -12.56
N GLY A 189 6.94 -3.70 -11.91
CA GLY A 189 5.89 -2.82 -12.43
C GLY A 189 6.14 -1.32 -12.27
N THR A 190 6.98 -0.91 -11.32
CA THR A 190 7.20 0.52 -11.01
C THR A 190 7.96 1.26 -12.11
N ILE A 191 9.00 0.64 -12.67
CA ILE A 191 9.80 1.26 -13.72
C ILE A 191 8.95 1.45 -14.97
N ASP A 192 8.17 0.43 -15.35
CA ASP A 192 7.27 0.48 -16.50
C ASP A 192 6.21 1.59 -16.34
N GLU A 193 5.70 1.78 -15.12
CA GLU A 193 4.76 2.85 -14.81
C GLU A 193 5.40 4.24 -14.91
N LEU A 194 6.64 4.42 -14.45
CA LEU A 194 7.38 5.67 -14.64
C LEU A 194 7.67 5.95 -16.12
N VAL A 195 7.97 4.93 -16.92
CA VAL A 195 8.12 5.05 -18.37
C VAL A 195 6.81 5.52 -19.02
N ALA A 196 5.67 4.97 -18.60
CA ALA A 196 4.37 5.39 -19.10
C ALA A 196 4.07 6.86 -18.74
N PHE A 197 4.33 7.28 -17.50
CA PHE A 197 4.14 8.68 -17.10
C PHE A 197 5.08 9.64 -17.83
N ARG A 198 6.30 9.22 -18.12
CA ARG A 198 7.22 10.00 -18.97
C ARG A 198 6.66 10.17 -20.38
N ALA A 199 6.14 9.11 -21.00
CA ALA A 199 5.54 9.19 -22.32
C ALA A 199 4.33 10.13 -22.36
N ILE A 200 3.50 10.11 -21.30
CA ILE A 200 2.37 11.03 -21.12
C ILE A 200 2.86 12.49 -21.00
N ASP A 201 3.90 12.75 -20.19
CA ASP A 201 4.48 14.09 -20.03
C ASP A 201 5.08 14.61 -21.35
N GLU A 202 5.87 13.81 -22.04
CA GLU A 202 6.45 14.15 -23.35
C GLU A 202 5.36 14.43 -24.40
N ALA A 203 4.29 13.62 -24.41
CA ALA A 203 3.15 13.81 -25.30
C ALA A 203 2.37 15.10 -25.02
N THR A 204 2.20 15.46 -23.75
CA THR A 204 1.56 16.71 -23.36
C THR A 204 2.45 17.92 -23.70
N LYS A 205 3.76 17.86 -23.45
CA LYS A 205 4.72 18.95 -23.78
C LYS A 205 4.77 19.25 -25.28
N ARG A 206 4.65 18.25 -26.14
CA ARG A 206 4.61 18.42 -27.61
C ARG A 206 3.21 18.79 -28.15
N GLY A 207 2.20 18.93 -27.29
CA GLY A 207 0.83 19.23 -27.68
C GLY A 207 0.06 18.09 -28.35
N ALA A 208 0.58 16.86 -28.29
CA ALA A 208 -0.09 15.68 -28.85
C ALA A 208 -1.15 15.08 -27.93
N LEU A 209 -1.09 15.41 -26.63
CA LEU A 209 -2.07 14.97 -25.63
C LEU A 209 -2.57 16.18 -24.84
N ALA A 210 -3.89 16.35 -24.81
CA ALA A 210 -4.51 17.48 -24.14
C ALA A 210 -4.18 17.49 -22.62
N PRO A 211 -3.82 18.65 -22.03
CA PRO A 211 -3.51 18.73 -20.59
C PRO A 211 -4.66 18.27 -19.68
N ASP A 212 -5.90 18.46 -20.13
CA ASP A 212 -7.15 18.11 -19.47
C ASP A 212 -7.73 16.75 -19.90
N ALA A 213 -6.98 15.96 -20.68
CA ALA A 213 -7.34 14.58 -20.97
C ALA A 213 -7.58 13.82 -19.65
N ARG A 214 -8.68 13.05 -19.59
CA ARG A 214 -9.16 12.36 -18.38
C ARG A 214 -8.34 11.12 -18.07
N ILE A 215 -7.09 11.34 -17.68
CA ILE A 215 -6.13 10.29 -17.34
C ILE A 215 -5.44 10.61 -16.01
N CYS A 216 -4.89 9.58 -15.39
CA CYS A 216 -3.96 9.76 -14.28
C CYS A 216 -2.66 10.38 -14.78
N ARG A 217 -2.13 11.35 -14.04
CA ARG A 217 -0.89 12.08 -14.33
C ARG A 217 -0.02 12.12 -13.09
N LEU A 218 1.30 12.06 -13.32
CA LEU A 218 2.27 12.20 -12.24
C LEU A 218 2.26 13.64 -11.70
N TYR A 219 1.96 13.78 -10.42
CA TYR A 219 2.03 15.05 -9.69
C TYR A 219 3.45 15.30 -9.17
N GLY A 220 4.15 14.24 -8.75
CA GLY A 220 5.54 14.24 -8.34
C GLY A 220 5.99 12.91 -7.73
N LEU A 221 7.27 12.83 -7.34
CA LEU A 221 7.86 11.67 -6.67
C LEU A 221 8.18 11.97 -5.22
N ILE A 222 8.07 10.94 -4.37
CA ILE A 222 8.45 11.02 -2.97
C ILE A 222 9.82 10.38 -2.79
N ILE A 223 10.74 11.17 -2.26
CA ILE A 223 12.13 10.79 -2.00
C ILE A 223 12.45 11.00 -0.53
N ASP A 224 12.98 9.97 0.11
CA ASP A 224 13.46 10.05 1.48
C ASP A 224 14.92 9.61 1.56
N THR A 225 15.64 10.14 2.54
CA THR A 225 17.01 9.75 2.83
C THR A 225 17.03 8.89 4.09
N LEU A 226 17.52 7.66 3.97
CA LEU A 226 17.64 6.72 5.08
C LEU A 226 19.09 6.53 5.50
N GLY A 227 19.30 6.25 6.79
CA GLY A 227 20.61 5.90 7.32
C GLY A 227 21.46 7.12 7.74
N PRO A 228 21.93 7.18 9.01
CA PRO A 228 22.66 8.35 9.51
C PRO A 228 24.13 8.42 9.07
N ARG A 229 24.72 7.33 8.53
CA ARG A 229 26.16 7.23 8.22
C ARG A 229 26.48 7.12 6.73
N ALA A 230 25.58 6.53 5.96
CA ALA A 230 25.66 6.44 4.51
C ALA A 230 24.26 6.77 4.00
N PRO A 231 23.99 8.04 3.64
CA PRO A 231 22.65 8.46 3.23
C PRO A 231 22.25 7.68 1.97
N ASP A 232 21.20 6.88 2.11
CA ASP A 232 20.59 6.11 1.04
C ASP A 232 19.32 6.86 0.62
N GLN A 233 19.43 7.64 -0.46
CA GLN A 233 18.30 8.35 -1.06
C GLN A 233 17.47 7.37 -1.89
N ARG A 234 16.19 7.23 -1.52
CA ARG A 234 15.29 6.25 -2.13
C ARG A 234 13.99 6.92 -2.55
N ILE A 235 13.53 6.55 -3.74
CA ILE A 235 12.18 6.88 -4.20
C ILE A 235 11.23 5.89 -3.55
N VAL A 236 10.30 6.36 -2.73
CA VAL A 236 9.41 5.51 -1.92
C VAL A 236 7.97 5.50 -2.40
N GLY A 237 7.61 6.42 -3.29
CA GLY A 237 6.27 6.51 -3.84
C GLY A 237 6.11 7.53 -4.95
N MET A 238 4.96 7.46 -5.60
CA MET A 238 4.47 8.41 -6.59
C MET A 238 3.25 9.13 -6.03
N LEU A 239 3.15 10.42 -6.32
CA LEU A 239 1.92 11.20 -6.16
C LEU A 239 1.31 11.37 -7.53
N LEU A 240 0.05 10.96 -7.67
CA LEU A 240 -0.76 11.15 -8.86
C LEU A 240 -1.84 12.18 -8.57
N ASN A 241 -2.40 12.82 -9.60
CA ASN A 241 -3.59 13.65 -9.42
C ASN A 241 -4.71 12.82 -8.76
N TYR A 242 -5.34 13.38 -7.74
CA TYR A 242 -6.45 12.72 -7.09
C TYR A 242 -7.71 12.85 -7.94
N ILE A 243 -8.34 11.72 -8.25
CA ILE A 243 -9.66 11.64 -8.88
C ILE A 243 -10.62 11.23 -7.79
N GLU A 244 -11.57 12.10 -7.44
CA GLU A 244 -12.57 11.82 -6.42
C GLU A 244 -13.57 10.78 -6.97
N PRO A 245 -13.52 9.52 -6.48
CA PRO A 245 -14.31 8.47 -7.09
C PRO A 245 -15.76 8.54 -6.58
N LYS A 246 -16.72 8.11 -7.40
CA LYS A 246 -18.14 8.03 -7.03
C LYS A 246 -18.38 7.17 -5.78
N ARG A 247 -17.55 6.14 -5.61
CA ARG A 247 -17.52 5.26 -4.44
C ARG A 247 -16.06 5.07 -4.01
N HIS A 248 -15.85 4.89 -2.71
CA HIS A 248 -14.49 4.80 -2.16
C HIS A 248 -13.81 3.46 -2.50
N GLY A 249 -12.50 3.51 -2.72
CA GLY A 249 -11.67 2.31 -2.96
C GLY A 249 -12.02 1.59 -4.26
N ILE A 250 -11.86 0.26 -4.27
CA ILE A 250 -12.12 -0.58 -5.46
C ILE A 250 -13.56 -0.45 -5.96
N LEU A 251 -14.51 -0.12 -5.07
CA LEU A 251 -15.93 0.05 -5.41
C LEU A 251 -16.17 1.27 -6.30
N GLY A 252 -15.19 2.17 -6.43
CA GLY A 252 -15.19 3.32 -7.33
C GLY A 252 -14.80 3.01 -8.78
N THR A 253 -14.37 1.78 -9.06
CA THR A 253 -13.96 1.39 -10.41
C THR A 253 -15.18 1.04 -11.28
N LEU A 254 -15.00 1.12 -12.59
CA LEU A 254 -16.03 0.77 -13.57
C LEU A 254 -16.49 -0.68 -13.38
N HIS A 255 -15.58 -1.60 -13.02
CA HIS A 255 -15.90 -2.99 -12.69
C HIS A 255 -17.09 -3.07 -11.72
N TYR A 256 -17.01 -2.38 -10.58
CA TYR A 256 -18.04 -2.48 -9.54
C TYR A 256 -19.24 -1.57 -9.80
N ILE A 257 -19.01 -0.39 -10.37
CA ILE A 257 -20.09 0.58 -10.57
C ILE A 257 -21.04 0.13 -11.69
N ALA A 258 -20.52 -0.54 -12.73
CA ALA A 258 -21.34 -1.03 -13.82
C ALA A 258 -22.29 -2.16 -13.41
N TYR A 259 -22.01 -2.91 -12.34
CA TYR A 259 -22.92 -3.96 -11.84
C TYR A 259 -24.23 -3.43 -11.23
N ASP A 260 -24.28 -2.16 -10.85
CA ASP A 260 -25.48 -1.56 -10.26
C ASP A 260 -26.39 -1.03 -11.37
N GLU A 261 -27.56 -1.64 -11.53
CA GLU A 261 -28.53 -1.35 -12.60
C GLU A 261 -28.92 0.12 -12.69
N GLN A 262 -28.88 0.85 -11.57
CA GLN A 262 -29.18 2.28 -11.54
C GLN A 262 -28.21 3.11 -12.39
N ASN A 263 -27.03 2.55 -12.68
CA ASN A 263 -26.00 3.19 -13.46
C ASN A 263 -26.02 2.82 -14.96
N HIS A 264 -26.86 1.87 -15.39
CA HIS A 264 -26.93 1.45 -16.80
C HIS A 264 -27.22 2.60 -17.76
N LYS A 265 -27.94 3.63 -17.29
CA LYS A 265 -28.19 4.87 -18.05
C LYS A 265 -26.92 5.62 -18.47
N HIS A 266 -25.77 5.36 -17.84
CA HIS A 266 -24.49 6.01 -18.13
C HIS A 266 -23.57 5.18 -19.06
N PHE A 267 -23.95 3.96 -19.43
CA PHE A 267 -23.07 3.06 -20.20
C PHE A 267 -22.65 3.64 -21.54
N HIS A 268 -23.56 4.26 -22.27
CA HIS A 268 -23.25 4.90 -23.55
C HIS A 268 -22.26 6.06 -23.33
N SER A 269 -22.53 6.96 -22.38
CA SER A 269 -21.62 8.06 -22.08
C SER A 269 -20.23 7.59 -21.63
N TRP A 270 -20.15 6.50 -20.86
CA TRP A 270 -18.86 5.95 -20.46
C TRP A 270 -18.10 5.30 -21.62
N ALA A 271 -18.80 4.62 -22.52
CA ALA A 271 -18.19 4.09 -23.73
C ALA A 271 -17.64 5.22 -24.61
N ASP A 272 -18.40 6.33 -24.75
CA ASP A 272 -17.96 7.53 -25.47
C ASP A 272 -16.73 8.17 -24.81
N ASP A 273 -16.80 8.45 -23.50
CA ASP A 273 -15.69 9.05 -22.72
C ASP A 273 -14.40 8.18 -22.81
N LEU A 274 -14.53 6.86 -22.73
CA LEU A 274 -13.41 5.91 -22.89
C LEU A 274 -12.87 5.90 -24.32
N SER A 275 -13.74 5.86 -25.32
CA SER A 275 -13.35 5.87 -26.73
C SER A 275 -12.57 7.14 -27.06
N ASP A 276 -13.02 8.28 -26.57
CA ASP A 276 -12.35 9.57 -26.75
C ASP A 276 -10.98 9.58 -26.06
N THR A 277 -10.89 9.11 -24.82
CA THR A 277 -9.64 9.06 -24.05
C THR A 277 -8.62 8.11 -24.68
N LEU A 278 -9.06 6.91 -25.11
CA LEU A 278 -8.22 5.95 -25.82
C LEU A 278 -7.77 6.49 -27.18
N GLY A 279 -8.64 7.18 -27.90
CA GLY A 279 -8.31 7.85 -29.15
C GLY A 279 -7.20 8.88 -28.98
N GLN A 280 -7.30 9.72 -27.94
CA GLN A 280 -6.27 10.71 -27.61
C GLN A 280 -4.94 10.05 -27.23
N LEU A 281 -4.95 9.00 -26.39
CA LEU A 281 -3.73 8.28 -26.02
C LEU A 281 -3.07 7.63 -27.23
N TYR A 282 -3.84 6.97 -28.10
CA TYR A 282 -3.34 6.34 -29.30
C TYR A 282 -2.72 7.35 -30.28
N GLN A 283 -3.40 8.45 -30.55
CA GLN A 283 -2.87 9.54 -31.39
C GLN A 283 -1.61 10.17 -30.80
N ALA A 284 -1.54 10.24 -29.47
CA ALA A 284 -0.37 10.69 -28.74
C ALA A 284 0.77 9.65 -28.68
N GLY A 285 0.60 8.45 -29.24
CA GLY A 285 1.59 7.37 -29.18
C GLY A 285 1.78 6.78 -27.77
N CYS A 286 0.81 6.98 -26.88
CA CYS A 286 0.80 6.43 -25.52
C CYS A 286 -0.01 5.13 -25.51
N VAL A 287 0.56 4.08 -24.93
CA VAL A 287 -0.08 2.75 -24.85
C VAL A 287 -0.45 2.46 -23.39
N TRP A 288 -1.71 2.09 -23.13
CA TRP A 288 -2.17 1.75 -21.78
C TRP A 288 -1.67 0.38 -21.29
N GLY A 289 -1.67 -0.65 -22.15
CA GLY A 289 -1.08 -1.96 -21.87
C GLY A 289 -1.89 -2.89 -20.94
N ASP A 290 -2.75 -2.36 -20.06
CA ASP A 290 -3.60 -3.13 -19.12
C ASP A 290 -5.02 -2.55 -19.04
N ALA A 291 -5.67 -2.43 -20.21
CA ALA A 291 -7.02 -1.88 -20.32
C ALA A 291 -8.06 -2.87 -19.76
N LYS A 292 -8.63 -2.54 -18.60
CA LYS A 292 -9.68 -3.34 -17.94
C LYS A 292 -10.55 -2.50 -17.01
N PRO A 293 -11.80 -2.93 -16.70
CA PRO A 293 -12.74 -2.14 -15.90
C PRO A 293 -12.25 -1.80 -14.48
N GLU A 294 -11.35 -2.59 -13.92
CA GLU A 294 -10.74 -2.37 -12.59
C GLU A 294 -9.74 -1.20 -12.61
N ASN A 295 -9.22 -0.83 -13.77
CA ASN A 295 -8.28 0.27 -13.96
C ASN A 295 -8.97 1.58 -14.42
N VAL A 296 -10.30 1.57 -14.58
CA VAL A 296 -11.10 2.75 -14.91
C VAL A 296 -11.81 3.22 -13.64
N LEU A 297 -11.62 4.48 -13.26
CA LEU A 297 -12.35 5.09 -12.15
C LEU A 297 -13.58 5.81 -12.69
N VAL A 298 -14.73 5.66 -12.03
CA VAL A 298 -15.88 6.54 -12.27
C VAL A 298 -15.85 7.63 -11.21
N ASP A 299 -15.73 8.88 -11.63
CA ASP A 299 -15.74 10.02 -10.72
C ASP A 299 -17.15 10.31 -10.17
N LYS A 300 -17.22 11.21 -9.17
CA LYS A 300 -18.48 11.62 -8.54
C LYS A 300 -19.53 12.18 -9.52
N ASP A 301 -19.11 12.67 -10.68
CA ASP A 301 -19.95 13.27 -11.71
C ASP A 301 -20.40 12.24 -12.77
N ASN A 302 -20.12 10.95 -12.55
CA ASN A 302 -20.40 9.83 -13.46
C ASN A 302 -19.62 9.92 -14.77
N LYS A 303 -18.39 10.39 -14.70
CA LYS A 303 -17.47 10.40 -15.84
C LYS A 303 -16.32 9.42 -15.60
N VAL A 304 -15.85 8.81 -16.69
CA VAL A 304 -14.74 7.85 -16.70
C VAL A 304 -13.49 8.44 -17.33
#